data_AF-A0A7S4CH87-F1
#
_entry.id   AF-A0A7S4CH87-F1
#
_cell.length_a   1.000
_cell.length_b   1.000
_cell.length_c   1.000
_cell.angle_alpha   90.00
_cell.angle_beta   90.00
_cell.angle_gamma   90.00
#
_symmetry.space_group_name_H-M   'P 1'
#
loop_
_entity.id
_entity.type
_entity.pdbx_description
1 polymer ?
#
loop_
_entity_poly.entity_id
_entity_poly.type
_entity_poly.pdbx_seq_one_letter_code
_entity_poly.pdbx_strand_id
1 'polypeptide(L)'
;QPCAPELRSTDVDVVREYAKAHFQGRFALDWQTFAEQWVAQEWSTLGQVKCSTYHLAGGRCVLLGDAAHATCPAIGQGMNTALDDASKFNDLLDRFEDDLDR
;
A
#
# COMPACT_ATOMS: atom_id res chain seq x y z
N GLN A 1 12.90 5.61 11.90
CA GLN A 1 13.38 6.99 12.08
C GLN A 1 12.31 7.94 11.57
N PRO A 2 12.11 9.11 12.18
CA PRO A 2 11.24 10.13 11.61
C PRO A 2 11.80 10.60 10.26
N CYS A 3 10.92 10.98 9.34
CA CYS A 3 11.29 11.60 8.08
C CYS A 3 11.99 12.94 8.34
N ALA A 4 13.00 13.27 7.53
CA ALA A 4 13.68 14.55 7.60
C ALA A 4 12.71 15.72 7.33
N PRO A 5 12.81 16.84 8.07
CA PRO A 5 11.89 17.97 7.94
C PRO A 5 11.98 18.66 6.58
N GLU A 6 13.15 18.66 5.95
CA GLU A 6 13.39 19.26 4.63
C GLU A 6 12.54 18.59 3.55
N LEU A 7 12.37 17.26 3.63
CA LEU A 7 11.50 16.52 2.72
C LEU A 7 10.03 16.94 2.89
N ARG A 8 9.60 17.40 4.07
CA ARG A 8 8.22 17.86 4.32
C ARG A 8 7.98 19.32 3.91
N SER A 9 9.00 20.00 3.39
CA SER A 9 8.85 21.37 2.91
C SER A 9 7.94 21.43 1.68
N THR A 10 7.19 22.52 1.55
CA THR A 10 6.47 22.85 0.31
C THR A 10 7.33 23.66 -0.67
N ASP A 11 8.58 23.93 -0.31
CA ASP A 11 9.55 24.62 -1.17
C ASP A 11 10.37 23.61 -1.97
N VAL A 12 10.28 23.70 -3.29
CA VAL A 12 10.98 22.84 -4.26
C VAL A 12 12.49 22.94 -4.11
N ASP A 13 13.04 24.14 -3.87
CA ASP A 13 14.49 24.32 -3.76
C ASP A 13 15.04 23.62 -2.50
N VAL A 14 14.30 23.66 -1.39
CA VAL A 14 14.67 22.98 -0.14
C VAL A 14 14.71 21.46 -0.33
N VAL A 15 13.68 20.89 -0.96
CA VAL A 15 13.61 19.45 -1.25
C VAL A 15 14.71 19.03 -2.23
N ARG A 16 14.97 19.85 -3.27
CA ARG A 16 16.01 19.58 -4.27
C ARG A 16 17.38 19.48 -3.65
N GLU A 17 17.80 20.48 -2.86
CA GLU A 17 19.13 20.49 -2.24
C GLU A 17 19.30 19.32 -1.27
N TYR A 18 18.25 18.99 -0.50
CA TYR A 18 18.27 17.83 0.38
C TYR A 18 18.42 16.51 -0.40
N ALA A 19 17.58 16.28 -1.40
CA ALA A 19 17.60 15.05 -2.21
C ALA A 19 18.94 14.87 -2.92
N LYS A 20 19.46 15.96 -3.52
CA LYS A 20 20.76 15.98 -4.19
C LYS A 20 21.90 15.66 -3.24
N ALA A 21 21.86 16.08 -1.97
CA ALA A 21 22.91 15.78 -1.00
C ALA A 21 22.85 14.34 -0.46
N HIS A 22 21.64 13.79 -0.28
CA HIS A 22 21.44 12.55 0.48
C HIS A 22 21.14 11.30 -0.36
N PHE A 23 20.67 11.43 -1.60
CA PHE A 23 20.27 10.30 -2.45
C PHE A 23 21.25 9.98 -3.59
N GLN A 24 22.51 10.42 -3.47
CA GLN A 24 23.53 10.21 -4.50
C GLN A 24 23.92 8.73 -4.64
N GLY A 25 24.08 8.27 -5.89
CA GLY A 25 24.90 7.08 -6.19
C GLY A 25 24.25 5.95 -6.98
N ARG A 26 22.97 6.02 -7.40
CA ARG A 26 22.34 4.91 -8.14
C ARG A 26 21.58 5.27 -9.42
N PHE A 27 21.17 6.52 -9.59
CA PHE A 27 20.36 6.94 -10.73
C PHE A 27 20.78 8.32 -11.23
N ALA A 28 20.84 8.51 -12.54
CA ALA A 28 20.93 9.83 -13.15
C ALA A 28 19.54 10.49 -13.04
N LEU A 29 19.28 11.16 -11.91
CA LEU A 29 18.03 11.84 -11.65
C LEU A 29 18.16 13.32 -11.96
N ASP A 30 17.15 13.89 -12.62
CA ASP A 30 16.94 15.32 -12.60
C ASP A 30 16.32 15.71 -11.25
N TRP A 31 17.12 16.36 -10.41
CA TRP A 31 16.72 16.75 -9.07
C TRP A 31 15.63 17.82 -9.07
N GLN A 32 15.53 18.62 -10.15
CA GLN A 32 14.46 19.61 -10.30
C GLN A 32 13.11 18.91 -10.47
N THR A 33 13.01 18.02 -11.47
CA THR A 33 11.80 17.21 -11.71
C THR A 33 11.42 16.39 -10.47
N PHE A 34 12.39 15.79 -9.77
CA PHE A 34 12.14 15.07 -8.52
C PHE A 34 11.45 15.95 -7.47
N ALA A 35 12.01 17.14 -7.20
CA ALA A 35 11.51 18.02 -6.16
C ALA A 35 10.13 18.60 -6.50
N GLU A 36 9.89 18.93 -7.77
CA GLU A 36 8.57 19.38 -8.25
C GLU A 36 7.51 18.31 -8.05
N GLN A 37 7.81 17.05 -8.42
CA GLN A 37 6.88 15.93 -8.20
C GLN A 37 6.65 15.64 -6.73
N TRP A 38 7.72 15.69 -5.92
CA TRP A 38 7.65 15.42 -4.49
C TRP A 38 6.76 16.42 -3.75
N VAL A 39 6.92 17.72 -4.02
CA VAL A 39 6.11 18.78 -3.42
C VAL A 39 4.67 18.75 -3.93
N ALA A 40 4.45 18.34 -5.19
CA ALA A 40 3.12 18.23 -5.77
C ALA A 40 2.30 17.02 -5.24
N GLN A 41 2.92 16.08 -4.53
CA GLN A 41 2.25 14.88 -4.02
C GLN A 41 1.88 15.02 -2.53
N GLU A 42 0.71 14.49 -2.17
CA GLU A 42 0.32 14.36 -0.78
C GLU A 42 0.99 13.17 -0.11
N TRP A 43 1.28 13.33 1.18
CA TRP A 43 1.92 12.29 1.98
C TRP A 43 0.92 11.18 2.32
N SER A 44 1.24 9.97 1.91
CA SER A 44 0.46 8.79 2.26
C SER A 44 0.64 8.41 3.73
N THR A 45 -0.45 7.96 4.36
CA THR A 45 -0.41 7.35 5.69
C THR A 45 -0.32 5.83 5.55
N LEU A 46 0.60 5.21 6.27
CA LEU A 46 0.70 3.75 6.34
C LEU A 46 0.01 3.25 7.60
N GLY A 47 -0.81 2.21 7.44
CA GLY A 47 -1.50 1.54 8.53
C GLY A 47 -1.37 0.02 8.41
N GLN A 48 -1.59 -0.65 9.52
CA GLN A 48 -1.81 -2.10 9.55
C GLN A 48 -3.15 -2.38 10.21
N VAL A 49 -3.96 -3.21 9.58
CA VAL A 49 -5.26 -3.63 10.09
C VAL A 49 -5.31 -5.15 10.07
N LYS A 50 -5.78 -5.72 11.18
CA LYS A 50 -6.02 -7.16 11.29
C LYS A 50 -7.43 -7.38 11.82
N CYS A 51 -8.24 -8.06 11.04
CA CYS A 51 -9.57 -8.51 11.47
C CYS A 51 -9.50 -9.91 12.09
N SER A 52 -10.35 -10.19 13.07
CA SER A 52 -10.53 -11.54 13.63
C SER A 52 -11.55 -12.37 12.86
N THR A 53 -12.43 -11.71 12.10
CA THR A 53 -13.53 -12.32 11.34
C THR A 53 -13.63 -11.62 9.99
N TYR A 54 -13.75 -12.39 8.91
CA TYR A 54 -13.73 -11.89 7.53
C TYR A 54 -15.06 -11.99 6.80
N HIS A 55 -16.09 -12.57 7.41
CA HIS A 55 -17.42 -12.71 6.80
C HIS A 55 -18.52 -12.48 7.82
N LEU A 56 -19.71 -12.14 7.33
CA LEU A 56 -20.93 -12.12 8.13
C LEU A 56 -21.68 -13.44 7.99
N ALA A 57 -22.32 -13.87 9.08
CA ALA A 57 -23.16 -15.07 9.08
C ALA A 57 -24.25 -15.00 7.99
N GLY A 58 -24.49 -16.15 7.34
CA GLY A 58 -25.44 -16.30 6.24
C GLY A 58 -24.91 -15.81 4.88
N GLY A 59 -23.58 -15.81 4.66
CA GLY A 59 -22.98 -15.44 3.37
C GLY A 59 -23.18 -14.00 2.91
N ARG A 60 -23.67 -13.09 3.77
CA ARG A 60 -24.14 -11.75 3.34
C ARG A 60 -23.05 -10.76 2.97
N CYS A 61 -21.84 -10.96 3.47
CA CYS A 61 -20.70 -10.08 3.22
C CYS A 61 -19.40 -10.83 3.53
N VAL A 62 -18.36 -10.59 2.73
CA VAL A 62 -17.01 -11.08 2.93
C VAL A 62 -16.00 -9.94 2.69
N LEU A 63 -14.95 -9.91 3.48
CA LEU A 63 -13.78 -9.03 3.33
C LEU A 63 -12.65 -9.84 2.71
N LEU A 64 -12.01 -9.30 1.68
CA LEU A 64 -10.82 -9.87 1.03
C LEU A 64 -9.76 -8.78 0.84
N GLY A 65 -8.49 -9.17 0.71
CA GLY A 65 -7.38 -8.24 0.47
C GLY A 65 -7.20 -7.21 1.59
N ASP A 66 -6.85 -5.97 1.24
CA ASP A 66 -6.57 -4.91 2.21
C ASP A 66 -7.76 -4.60 3.15
N ALA A 67 -9.01 -4.86 2.71
CA ALA A 67 -10.18 -4.72 3.57
C ALA A 67 -10.20 -5.75 4.72
N ALA A 68 -9.61 -6.92 4.51
CA ALA A 68 -9.44 -7.96 5.52
C ALA A 68 -8.12 -7.80 6.30
N HIS A 69 -7.03 -7.45 5.61
CA HIS A 69 -5.67 -7.47 6.16
C HIS A 69 -4.74 -6.42 5.55
N ALA A 70 -5.04 -5.14 5.69
CA ALA A 70 -4.09 -4.08 5.32
C ALA A 70 -2.72 -4.32 6.02
N THR A 71 -1.68 -4.56 5.23
CA THR A 71 -0.33 -4.88 5.71
C THR A 71 0.68 -3.79 5.35
N CYS A 72 1.82 -3.79 6.03
CA CYS A 72 2.90 -2.86 5.69
C CYS A 72 3.49 -3.22 4.32
N PRO A 73 3.73 -2.25 3.42
CA PRO A 73 4.20 -2.50 2.06
C PRO A 73 5.67 -2.98 1.99
N ALA A 74 6.36 -3.12 3.12
CA ALA A 74 7.80 -3.41 3.19
C ALA A 74 8.25 -4.64 2.39
N ILE A 75 7.40 -5.65 2.24
CA ILE A 75 7.70 -6.88 1.49
C ILE A 75 7.02 -6.95 0.12
N GLY A 76 6.22 -5.94 -0.24
CA GLY A 76 5.54 -5.85 -1.54
C GLY A 76 4.54 -6.98 -1.83
N GLN A 77 4.00 -7.65 -0.80
CA GLN A 77 3.12 -8.80 -0.97
C GLN A 77 1.62 -8.49 -0.88
N GLY A 78 1.21 -7.28 -0.50
CA GLY A 78 -0.21 -6.95 -0.28
C GLY A 78 -1.11 -7.32 -1.48
N MET A 79 -0.71 -6.89 -2.69
CA MET A 79 -1.44 -7.24 -3.92
C MET A 79 -1.45 -8.75 -4.20
N ASN A 80 -0.31 -9.43 -4.03
CA ASN A 80 -0.22 -10.87 -4.31
C ASN A 80 -1.13 -11.66 -3.36
N THR A 81 -1.11 -11.33 -2.06
CA THR A 81 -1.98 -11.96 -1.07
C THR A 81 -3.46 -11.68 -1.38
N ALA A 82 -3.81 -10.45 -1.77
CA ALA A 82 -5.18 -10.12 -2.14
C ALA A 82 -5.67 -10.86 -3.41
N LEU A 83 -4.78 -11.11 -4.37
CA LEU A 83 -5.11 -11.92 -5.55
C LEU A 83 -5.26 -13.41 -5.20
N ASP A 84 -4.40 -13.93 -4.32
CA ASP A 84 -4.51 -15.30 -3.82
C ASP A 84 -5.81 -15.51 -3.02
N ASP A 85 -6.21 -14.53 -2.18
CA ASP A 85 -7.51 -14.52 -1.50
C ASP A 85 -8.66 -14.69 -2.48
N ALA A 86 -8.68 -13.91 -3.57
CA ALA A 86 -9.72 -13.96 -4.58
C ALA A 86 -9.74 -15.31 -5.32
N SER A 87 -8.55 -15.85 -5.65
CA SER A 87 -8.44 -17.18 -6.26
C SER A 87 -8.97 -18.27 -5.33
N LYS A 88 -8.60 -18.23 -4.04
CA LYS A 88 -9.06 -19.20 -3.04
C LYS A 88 -10.55 -19.09 -2.78
N PHE A 89 -11.08 -17.87 -2.77
CA PHE A 89 -12.51 -17.67 -2.64
C PHE A 89 -13.27 -18.26 -3.84
N ASN A 90 -12.78 -18.06 -5.07
CA ASN A 90 -13.35 -18.71 -6.25
C ASN A 90 -13.30 -20.24 -6.16
N ASP A 91 -12.15 -20.82 -5.74
CA ASP A 91 -12.02 -22.27 -5.54
C ASP A 91 -13.07 -22.81 -4.55
N LEU A 92 -13.42 -22.03 -3.52
CA LEU A 92 -14.44 -22.40 -2.53
C LEU A 92 -15.85 -22.31 -3.10
N LEU A 93 -16.16 -21.27 -3.86
CA LEU A 93 -17.46 -21.12 -4.54
C LEU A 93 -17.73 -22.30 -5.48
N ASP A 94 -16.75 -22.65 -6.32
CA ASP A 94 -16.84 -23.79 -7.24
C ASP A 94 -17.03 -25.11 -6.47
N ARG A 95 -16.29 -25.29 -5.37
CA ARG A 95 -16.32 -26.52 -4.56
C ARG A 95 -17.67 -26.73 -3.85
N PHE A 96 -18.31 -25.66 -3.41
CA PHE A 96 -19.55 -25.71 -2.65
C PHE A 96 -20.78 -25.35 -3.47
N GLU A 97 -20.65 -25.29 -4.81
CA GLU A 97 -21.77 -24.99 -5.72
C GLU A 97 -22.49 -23.70 -5.35
N ASP A 98 -21.72 -22.65 -5.01
CA ASP A 98 -22.20 -21.36 -4.53
C ASP A 98 -23.05 -21.40 -3.23
N ASP A 99 -22.97 -22.49 -2.44
CA ASP A 99 -23.56 -22.57 -1.09
C ASP A 99 -22.71 -21.78 -0.08
N LEU A 100 -23.10 -20.52 0.16
CA LEU A 100 -22.40 -19.59 1.04
C LEU A 100 -22.56 -19.87 2.54
N ASP A 101 -23.38 -20.87 2.92
CA ASP A 101 -23.53 -21.31 4.32
C ASP A 101 -22.55 -22.43 4.70
N ARG A 102 -21.74 -22.92 3.74
CA ARG A 102 -20.75 -24.00 3.90
C ARG A 102 -19.31 -23.55 3.65
#